data_AF-A0A7S2S1S5-F1
#
_entry.id   AF-A0A7S2S1S5-F1
#
_cell.length_a   1.000
_cell.length_b   1.000
_cell.length_c   1.000
_cell.angle_alpha   90.00
_cell.angle_beta   90.00
_cell.angle_gamma   90.00
#
_symmetry.space_group_name_H-M   'P 1'
#
loop_
_entity.id
_entity.type
_entity.pdbx_description
1 polymer ?
#
loop_
_entity_poly.entity_id
_entity_poly.type
_entity_poly.pdbx_seq_one_letter_code
_entity_poly.pdbx_strand_id
1 'polypeptide(L)'
;MDAIVQGLSQQVVAGSHEREAIEALCEHFRSTNAAPPVDELEAVLRVRFTEERARALLFEPSVEEVKFYALLVCSPPDNAPHEHPQIKLQHLFLTLFYMVHVHRPKLAVEFVLHGGLASLAALVVHENLVIRAQAIEAILVITGSEDFDWFAESPSHAQFQLHQCMLALTRTTFLADLVANYDHSFPGGSYLCLQIIGFYLSWLRKFYCKDNIIRVSKQIIDTFQSWSERLDVSAEERDFAKQLFEDFKRFPAKANGEESSNFLSKHNDFSTESCPTTPPKPPANEVLVNDAPIVEELSLRAQGNAHFAQGEYTKALELYTQAIESKTETDSAVQIARLYGNRAAVFMELQKKNNDGGYMQQCIDDCKQSLQHDPSYIKAYYRLTQAFLEGGDLEQAKVFAMKGKQLCTEKREQDTFAVLLKSIAFASQESDERRAELDDIYQAILKRYGFETKAPIPAGKKKNIQIDNSDENRKQQATVEESRTMHAPEKKKKAIKVKKVKKKRVSFQHLTGDDFEARANYLLKIGDENDFRALFGDNLDERQFAAIIDTVDSMLPQNPAMALVILQNLGAVNRFSVVLMFLENSTRSRIKSLFSMLEPLVGGDLKATVHQLS
;
A
#
# COMPACT_ATOMS: atom_id res chain seq x y z
N MET A 1 -23.94 -18.34 -2.30
CA MET A 1 -23.87 -19.31 -3.42
C MET A 1 -24.74 -18.87 -4.59
N ASP A 2 -26.07 -18.82 -4.47
CA ASP A 2 -26.98 -18.64 -5.62
C ASP A 2 -26.73 -17.38 -6.46
N ALA A 3 -26.36 -16.26 -5.85
CA ALA A 3 -26.01 -15.03 -6.58
C ALA A 3 -24.80 -15.19 -7.54
N ILE A 4 -23.84 -16.06 -7.20
CA ILE A 4 -22.69 -16.37 -8.05
C ILE A 4 -23.17 -17.19 -9.25
N VAL A 5 -23.93 -18.25 -8.98
CA VAL A 5 -24.55 -19.10 -10.01
C VAL A 5 -25.47 -18.28 -10.93
N GLN A 6 -26.22 -17.32 -10.40
CA GLN A 6 -27.08 -16.43 -11.17
C GLN A 6 -26.27 -15.47 -12.05
N GLY A 7 -25.20 -14.85 -11.52
CA GLY A 7 -24.31 -13.96 -12.28
C GLY A 7 -23.62 -14.68 -13.44
N LEU A 8 -23.08 -15.87 -13.20
CA LEU A 8 -22.48 -16.71 -14.25
C LEU A 8 -23.52 -17.13 -15.29
N SER A 9 -24.74 -17.52 -14.86
CA SER A 9 -25.85 -17.82 -15.77
C SER A 9 -26.28 -16.61 -16.63
N GLN A 10 -25.99 -15.38 -16.20
CA GLN A 10 -26.28 -14.14 -16.94
C GLN A 10 -25.16 -13.73 -17.90
N GLN A 11 -23.93 -14.24 -17.73
CA GLN A 11 -22.79 -14.00 -18.62
C GLN A 11 -22.81 -14.87 -19.89
N VAL A 12 -23.76 -15.82 -20.00
CA VAL A 12 -23.88 -16.73 -21.14
C VAL A 12 -24.32 -15.98 -22.41
N VAL A 13 -23.35 -15.53 -23.19
CA VAL A 13 -23.53 -15.13 -24.59
C VAL A 13 -23.73 -16.38 -25.45
N ALA A 14 -24.33 -16.24 -26.64
CA ALA A 14 -24.83 -17.36 -27.43
C ALA A 14 -23.74 -18.18 -28.18
N GLY A 15 -22.96 -18.96 -27.44
CA GLY A 15 -22.09 -20.02 -27.94
C GLY A 15 -22.34 -21.35 -27.20
N SER A 16 -22.17 -22.50 -27.87
CA SER A 16 -22.48 -23.81 -27.27
C SER A 16 -21.51 -24.21 -26.15
N HIS A 17 -20.20 -24.15 -26.41
CA HIS A 17 -19.19 -24.70 -25.50
C HIS A 17 -18.92 -23.84 -24.26
N GLU A 18 -18.98 -22.51 -24.39
CA GLU A 18 -18.89 -21.60 -23.23
C GLU A 18 -20.07 -21.81 -22.29
N ARG A 19 -21.27 -22.01 -22.85
CA ARG A 19 -22.48 -22.34 -22.10
C ARG A 19 -22.35 -23.69 -21.37
N GLU A 20 -21.89 -24.74 -22.06
CA GLU A 20 -21.66 -26.07 -21.46
C GLU A 20 -20.68 -25.98 -20.28
N ALA A 21 -19.59 -25.22 -20.42
CA ALA A 21 -18.62 -24.99 -19.35
C ALA A 21 -19.20 -24.21 -18.16
N ILE A 22 -19.98 -23.16 -18.41
CA ILE A 22 -20.64 -22.36 -17.36
C ILE A 22 -21.72 -23.17 -16.63
N GLU A 23 -22.52 -23.97 -17.34
CA GLU A 23 -23.53 -24.83 -16.73
C GLU A 23 -22.90 -25.92 -15.86
N ALA A 24 -21.82 -26.55 -16.32
CA ALA A 24 -21.04 -27.54 -15.55
C ALA A 24 -20.37 -26.93 -14.31
N LEU A 25 -19.80 -25.72 -14.41
CA LEU A 25 -19.23 -25.01 -13.27
C LEU A 25 -20.30 -24.63 -12.24
N CYS A 26 -21.47 -24.17 -12.70
CA CYS A 26 -22.62 -23.93 -11.83
C CYS A 26 -23.12 -25.20 -11.14
N GLU A 27 -23.11 -26.35 -11.80
CA GLU A 27 -23.40 -27.64 -11.15
C GLU A 27 -22.32 -28.04 -10.13
N HIS A 28 -21.04 -27.86 -10.45
CA HIS A 28 -19.94 -28.10 -9.52
C HIS A 28 -20.05 -27.24 -8.25
N PHE A 29 -20.42 -25.96 -8.36
CA PHE A 29 -20.66 -25.10 -7.20
C PHE A 29 -21.91 -25.51 -6.40
N ARG A 30 -23.01 -25.93 -7.05
CA ARG A 30 -24.19 -26.47 -6.33
C ARG A 30 -23.84 -27.76 -5.58
N SER A 31 -23.09 -28.67 -6.21
CA SER A 31 -22.61 -29.92 -5.61
C SER A 31 -21.70 -29.66 -4.41
N THR A 32 -20.72 -28.77 -4.57
CA THR A 32 -19.81 -28.34 -3.50
C THR A 32 -20.53 -27.61 -2.36
N ASN A 33 -21.61 -26.87 -2.65
CA ASN A 33 -22.45 -26.26 -1.62
C ASN A 33 -23.32 -27.30 -0.89
N ALA A 34 -23.75 -28.38 -1.56
CA ALA A 34 -24.43 -29.49 -0.91
C ALA A 34 -23.46 -30.28 0.01
N ALA A 35 -22.30 -30.68 -0.51
CA ALA A 35 -21.27 -31.44 0.19
C ALA A 35 -19.93 -30.68 0.19
N PRO A 36 -19.71 -29.75 1.14
CA PRO A 36 -18.46 -28.98 1.23
C PRO A 36 -17.28 -29.86 1.68
N PRO A 37 -16.03 -29.54 1.26
CA PRO A 37 -14.83 -30.32 1.53
C PRO A 37 -14.30 -30.11 2.96
N VAL A 38 -15.09 -30.55 3.96
CA VAL A 38 -14.77 -30.35 5.39
C VAL A 38 -13.50 -31.08 5.78
N ASP A 39 -13.37 -32.36 5.44
CA ASP A 39 -12.21 -33.19 5.84
C ASP A 39 -10.91 -32.67 5.22
N GLU A 40 -10.94 -32.20 3.97
CA GLU A 40 -9.78 -31.58 3.32
C GLU A 40 -9.42 -30.24 3.98
N LEU A 41 -10.42 -29.40 4.30
CA LEU A 41 -10.22 -28.14 5.01
C LEU A 41 -9.61 -28.35 6.40
N GLU A 42 -10.09 -29.33 7.17
CA GLU A 42 -9.48 -29.68 8.47
C GLU A 42 -8.06 -30.22 8.31
N ALA A 43 -7.80 -31.05 7.29
CA ALA A 43 -6.49 -31.63 7.04
C ALA A 43 -5.43 -30.59 6.65
N VAL A 44 -5.80 -29.58 5.86
CA VAL A 44 -4.90 -28.49 5.44
C VAL A 44 -4.78 -27.41 6.50
N LEU A 45 -5.89 -26.84 6.97
CA LEU A 45 -5.88 -25.69 7.88
C LEU A 45 -5.60 -26.06 9.35
N ARG A 46 -5.67 -27.35 9.72
CA ARG A 46 -5.52 -27.86 11.10
C ARG A 46 -6.49 -27.23 12.10
N VAL A 47 -7.63 -26.77 11.60
CA VAL A 47 -8.72 -26.11 12.33
C VAL A 47 -10.00 -26.91 12.09
N ARG A 48 -10.84 -27.05 13.11
CA ARG A 48 -12.13 -27.77 12.99
C ARG A 48 -13.15 -26.96 12.17
N PHE A 49 -13.93 -27.65 11.34
CA PHE A 49 -14.99 -27.05 10.50
C PHE A 49 -16.32 -27.77 10.68
N THR A 50 -17.41 -26.99 10.63
CA THR A 50 -18.74 -27.50 10.30
C THR A 50 -18.98 -27.32 8.81
N GLU A 51 -19.91 -28.08 8.23
CA GLU A 51 -20.32 -27.88 6.83
C GLU A 51 -20.80 -26.45 6.58
N GLU A 52 -21.55 -25.86 7.52
CA GLU A 52 -22.04 -24.47 7.45
C GLU A 52 -20.87 -23.48 7.34
N ARG A 53 -19.84 -23.65 8.18
CA ARG A 53 -18.64 -22.81 8.13
C ARG A 53 -17.83 -23.02 6.85
N ALA A 54 -17.76 -24.25 6.35
CA ALA A 54 -17.10 -24.54 5.08
C ALA A 54 -17.85 -23.91 3.88
N ARG A 55 -19.20 -23.94 3.88
CA ARG A 55 -20.05 -23.22 2.90
C ARG A 55 -19.84 -21.70 2.97
N ALA A 56 -19.78 -21.14 4.19
CA ALA A 56 -19.49 -19.72 4.39
C ALA A 56 -18.11 -19.34 3.83
N LEU A 57 -17.04 -20.04 4.25
CA LEU A 57 -15.67 -19.84 3.76
C LEU A 57 -15.57 -19.90 2.23
N LEU A 58 -16.37 -20.74 1.56
CA LEU A 58 -16.38 -20.91 0.11
C LEU A 58 -17.19 -19.86 -0.67
N PHE A 59 -18.34 -19.41 -0.16
CA PHE A 59 -19.29 -18.62 -0.96
C PHE A 59 -19.68 -17.27 -0.37
N GLU A 60 -19.33 -17.01 0.88
CA GLU A 60 -19.51 -15.72 1.56
C GLU A 60 -18.47 -15.56 2.69
N PRO A 61 -17.16 -15.61 2.39
CA PRO A 61 -16.12 -15.52 3.41
C PRO A 61 -16.17 -14.18 4.14
N SER A 62 -16.08 -14.24 5.47
CA SER A 62 -15.81 -13.07 6.29
C SER A 62 -14.38 -12.55 6.03
N VAL A 63 -14.13 -11.25 6.25
CA VAL A 63 -12.79 -10.65 6.08
C VAL A 63 -11.74 -11.45 6.86
N GLU A 64 -12.02 -11.73 8.14
CA GLU A 64 -11.15 -12.52 9.01
C GLU A 64 -10.86 -13.95 8.51
N GLU A 65 -11.67 -14.52 7.61
CA GLU A 65 -11.46 -15.86 7.07
C GLU A 65 -10.69 -15.87 5.75
N VAL A 66 -10.54 -14.72 5.08
CA VAL A 66 -9.71 -14.60 3.86
C VAL A 66 -8.24 -14.89 4.13
N LYS A 67 -7.75 -14.74 5.38
CA LYS A 67 -6.40 -15.17 5.77
C LYS A 67 -6.10 -16.65 5.50
N PHE A 68 -7.14 -17.50 5.43
CA PHE A 68 -6.97 -18.90 5.03
C PHE A 68 -6.76 -19.08 3.52
N TYR A 69 -7.29 -18.18 2.67
CA TYR A 69 -7.16 -18.28 1.21
C TYR A 69 -5.69 -18.28 0.77
N ALA A 70 -4.83 -17.49 1.43
CA ALA A 70 -3.39 -17.45 1.15
C ALA A 70 -2.71 -18.83 1.31
N LEU A 71 -3.22 -19.71 2.19
CA LEU A 71 -2.77 -21.10 2.29
C LEU A 71 -3.53 -22.02 1.33
N LEU A 72 -4.83 -21.80 1.12
CA LEU A 72 -5.69 -22.68 0.31
C LEU A 72 -5.41 -22.63 -1.19
N VAL A 73 -4.87 -21.52 -1.72
CA VAL A 73 -4.50 -21.41 -3.15
C VAL A 73 -3.09 -21.92 -3.47
N CYS A 74 -2.26 -22.21 -2.47
CA CYS A 74 -0.91 -22.73 -2.67
C CYS A 74 -0.92 -24.10 -3.37
N SER A 75 0.16 -24.40 -4.10
CA SER A 75 0.42 -25.76 -4.56
C SER A 75 0.62 -26.74 -3.40
N PRO A 76 0.37 -28.04 -3.59
CA PRO A 76 0.70 -29.06 -2.59
C PRO A 76 2.21 -29.09 -2.28
N PRO A 77 2.62 -29.61 -1.10
CA PRO A 77 4.03 -29.77 -0.77
C PRO A 77 4.80 -30.63 -1.79
N ASP A 78 6.11 -30.40 -1.90
CA ASP A 78 6.98 -31.18 -2.79
C ASP A 78 6.84 -32.69 -2.56
N ASN A 79 6.59 -33.45 -3.63
CA ASN A 79 6.36 -34.91 -3.62
C ASN A 79 5.06 -35.37 -2.93
N ALA A 80 4.09 -34.49 -2.71
CA ALA A 80 2.75 -34.89 -2.26
C ALA A 80 2.06 -35.84 -3.27
N PRO A 81 1.23 -36.79 -2.81
CA PRO A 81 0.49 -37.70 -3.69
C PRO A 81 -0.60 -36.95 -4.49
N HIS A 82 -1.00 -37.50 -5.63
CA HIS A 82 -2.07 -36.93 -6.48
C HIS A 82 -3.44 -36.79 -5.76
N GLU A 83 -3.65 -37.52 -4.66
CA GLU A 83 -4.85 -37.46 -3.82
C GLU A 83 -4.73 -36.44 -2.65
N HIS A 84 -3.64 -35.66 -2.57
CA HIS A 84 -3.40 -34.73 -1.47
C HIS A 84 -4.47 -33.63 -1.41
N PRO A 85 -5.10 -33.36 -0.24
CA PRO A 85 -6.28 -32.49 -0.12
C PRO A 85 -6.06 -31.07 -0.67
N GLN A 86 -4.83 -30.55 -0.59
CA GLN A 86 -4.46 -29.26 -1.17
C GLN A 86 -4.77 -29.15 -2.67
N ILE A 87 -4.69 -30.23 -3.45
CA ILE A 87 -4.92 -30.19 -4.91
C ILE A 87 -6.39 -29.85 -5.21
N LYS A 88 -7.32 -30.48 -4.48
CA LYS A 88 -8.76 -30.21 -4.56
C LYS A 88 -9.10 -28.81 -4.06
N LEU A 89 -8.50 -28.39 -2.95
CA LEU A 89 -8.73 -27.07 -2.36
C LEU A 89 -8.15 -25.95 -3.23
N GLN A 90 -6.94 -26.10 -3.77
CA GLN A 90 -6.28 -25.13 -4.65
C GLN A 90 -7.16 -24.78 -5.84
N HIS A 91 -7.61 -25.79 -6.59
CA HIS A 91 -8.46 -25.56 -7.75
C HIS A 91 -9.77 -24.84 -7.37
N LEU A 92 -10.43 -25.28 -6.29
CA LEU A 92 -11.71 -24.72 -5.84
C LEU A 92 -11.57 -23.28 -5.33
N PHE A 93 -10.63 -23.04 -4.42
CA PHE A 93 -10.42 -21.73 -3.79
C PHE A 93 -9.80 -20.71 -4.74
N LEU A 94 -8.89 -21.11 -5.63
CA LEU A 94 -8.36 -20.21 -6.65
C LEU A 94 -9.45 -19.80 -7.65
N THR A 95 -10.26 -20.75 -8.12
CA THR A 95 -11.40 -20.45 -9.00
C THR A 95 -12.38 -19.47 -8.35
N LEU A 96 -12.79 -19.72 -7.10
CA LEU A 96 -13.70 -18.83 -6.37
C LEU A 96 -13.06 -17.47 -6.03
N PHE A 97 -11.75 -17.42 -5.77
CA PHE A 97 -11.04 -16.17 -5.54
C PHE A 97 -10.98 -15.32 -6.81
N TYR A 98 -10.47 -15.88 -7.91
CA TYR A 98 -10.37 -15.24 -9.21
C TYR A 98 -11.73 -14.75 -9.73
N MET A 99 -12.77 -15.58 -9.67
CA MET A 99 -14.07 -15.23 -10.28
C MET A 99 -14.95 -14.31 -9.42
N VAL A 100 -14.72 -14.23 -8.10
CA VAL A 100 -15.68 -13.57 -7.17
C VAL A 100 -14.98 -12.73 -6.10
N HIS A 101 -14.02 -13.29 -5.35
CA HIS A 101 -13.54 -12.63 -4.13
C HIS A 101 -12.45 -11.59 -4.38
N VAL A 102 -11.67 -11.70 -5.45
CA VAL A 102 -10.70 -10.68 -5.87
C VAL A 102 -11.40 -9.38 -6.30
N HIS A 103 -12.63 -9.47 -6.83
CA HIS A 103 -13.49 -8.33 -7.17
C HIS A 103 -14.23 -7.72 -5.96
N ARG A 104 -13.93 -8.14 -4.73
CA ARG A 104 -14.47 -7.58 -3.49
C ARG A 104 -13.32 -6.89 -2.72
N PRO A 105 -13.13 -5.57 -2.84
CA PRO A 105 -11.89 -4.90 -2.41
C PRO A 105 -11.43 -5.21 -0.98
N LYS A 106 -12.37 -5.24 -0.02
CA LYS A 106 -12.05 -5.58 1.38
C LYS A 106 -11.51 -7.00 1.56
N LEU A 107 -11.92 -7.95 0.73
CA LEU A 107 -11.40 -9.33 0.75
C LEU A 107 -10.05 -9.39 0.02
N ALA A 108 -9.94 -8.73 -1.14
CA ALA A 108 -8.71 -8.71 -1.93
C ALA A 108 -7.55 -8.04 -1.18
N VAL A 109 -7.79 -6.93 -0.47
CA VAL A 109 -6.80 -6.27 0.40
C VAL A 109 -6.34 -7.23 1.50
N GLU A 110 -7.27 -7.84 2.24
CA GLU A 110 -6.97 -8.76 3.33
C GLU A 110 -6.19 -10.00 2.86
N PHE A 111 -6.51 -10.52 1.66
CA PHE A 111 -5.76 -11.59 1.01
C PHE A 111 -4.30 -11.21 0.74
N VAL A 112 -4.04 -10.00 0.22
CA VAL A 112 -2.68 -9.51 -0.04
C VAL A 112 -1.92 -9.31 1.27
N LEU A 113 -2.56 -8.72 2.30
CA LEU A 113 -1.96 -8.51 3.63
C LEU A 113 -1.56 -9.83 4.30
N HIS A 114 -2.36 -10.89 4.14
CA HIS A 114 -2.03 -12.24 4.62
C HIS A 114 -1.14 -13.06 3.67
N GLY A 115 -0.43 -12.40 2.75
CA GLY A 115 0.61 -13.02 1.91
C GLY A 115 0.08 -13.74 0.66
N GLY A 116 -1.22 -13.71 0.40
CA GLY A 116 -1.85 -14.37 -0.74
C GLY A 116 -1.29 -13.92 -2.10
N LEU A 117 -0.79 -12.68 -2.20
CA LEU A 117 -0.08 -12.20 -3.39
C LEU A 117 1.19 -13.01 -3.68
N ALA A 118 1.93 -13.42 -2.65
CA ALA A 118 3.10 -14.31 -2.82
C ALA A 118 2.66 -15.74 -3.19
N SER A 119 1.53 -16.21 -2.65
CA SER A 119 0.92 -17.47 -3.04
C SER A 119 0.51 -17.49 -4.51
N LEU A 120 -0.07 -16.40 -5.04
CA LEU A 120 -0.37 -16.27 -6.48
C LEU A 120 0.90 -16.15 -7.33
N ALA A 121 1.90 -15.40 -6.87
CA ALA A 121 3.17 -15.23 -7.57
C ALA A 121 3.88 -16.58 -7.81
N ALA A 122 3.81 -17.51 -6.86
CA ALA A 122 4.34 -18.87 -7.01
C ALA A 122 3.62 -19.73 -8.08
N LEU A 123 2.44 -19.32 -8.55
CA LEU A 123 1.65 -20.03 -9.57
C LEU A 123 1.86 -19.48 -10.99
N VAL A 124 2.63 -18.40 -11.17
CA VAL A 124 2.84 -17.73 -12.47
C VAL A 124 3.50 -18.67 -13.51
N VAL A 125 4.23 -19.70 -13.09
CA VAL A 125 4.82 -20.73 -13.97
C VAL A 125 4.21 -22.13 -13.78
N HIS A 126 3.03 -22.23 -13.17
CA HIS A 126 2.39 -23.50 -12.85
C HIS A 126 2.12 -24.37 -14.10
N GLU A 127 2.27 -25.70 -13.99
CA GLU A 127 2.13 -26.65 -15.11
C GLU A 127 0.71 -26.67 -15.68
N ASN A 128 -0.31 -26.71 -14.81
CA ASN A 128 -1.70 -26.56 -15.22
C ASN A 128 -1.97 -25.10 -15.60
N LEU A 129 -2.21 -24.87 -16.90
CA LEU A 129 -2.47 -23.55 -17.49
C LEU A 129 -3.71 -22.85 -16.92
N VAL A 130 -4.73 -23.58 -16.44
CA VAL A 130 -5.94 -22.97 -15.84
C VAL A 130 -5.58 -22.31 -14.52
N ILE A 131 -4.86 -23.01 -13.64
CA ILE A 131 -4.36 -22.47 -12.37
C ILE A 131 -3.43 -21.28 -12.63
N ARG A 132 -2.57 -21.38 -13.66
CA ARG A 132 -1.68 -20.30 -14.07
C ARG A 132 -2.43 -19.05 -14.52
N ALA A 133 -3.46 -19.21 -15.35
CA ALA A 133 -4.30 -18.11 -15.86
C ALA A 133 -5.06 -17.42 -14.73
N GLN A 134 -5.79 -18.19 -13.90
CA GLN A 134 -6.52 -17.67 -12.74
C GLN A 134 -5.60 -16.89 -11.78
N ALA A 135 -4.36 -17.35 -11.57
CA ALA A 135 -3.41 -16.65 -10.73
C ALA A 135 -2.89 -15.34 -11.35
N ILE A 136 -2.53 -15.35 -12.64
CA ILE A 136 -2.06 -14.16 -13.37
C ILE A 136 -3.18 -13.11 -13.47
N GLU A 137 -4.41 -13.51 -13.79
CA GLU A 137 -5.55 -12.60 -13.85
C GLU A 137 -5.93 -12.05 -12.46
N ALA A 138 -5.88 -12.87 -11.41
CA ALA A 138 -6.10 -12.39 -10.04
C ALA A 138 -5.01 -11.38 -9.59
N ILE A 139 -3.74 -11.59 -9.97
CA ILE A 139 -2.67 -10.60 -9.77
C ILE A 139 -2.99 -9.32 -10.56
N LEU A 140 -3.39 -9.43 -11.83
CA LEU A 140 -3.73 -8.29 -12.67
C LEU A 140 -4.83 -7.44 -12.04
N VAL A 141 -5.92 -8.05 -11.56
CA VAL A 141 -7.00 -7.35 -10.82
C VAL A 141 -6.48 -6.66 -9.56
N ILE A 142 -5.63 -7.32 -8.76
CA ILE A 142 -5.01 -6.73 -7.57
C ILE A 142 -4.12 -5.52 -7.93
N THR A 143 -3.42 -5.54 -9.07
CA THR A 143 -2.55 -4.45 -9.52
C THR A 143 -3.27 -3.31 -10.26
N GLY A 144 -4.45 -3.57 -10.85
CA GLY A 144 -5.14 -2.65 -11.75
C GLY A 144 -6.53 -2.16 -11.30
N SER A 145 -7.08 -2.68 -10.19
CA SER A 145 -8.35 -2.20 -9.63
C SER A 145 -8.24 -0.76 -9.10
N GLU A 146 -9.25 0.09 -9.40
CA GLU A 146 -9.31 1.47 -8.88
C GLU A 146 -9.35 1.53 -7.33
N ASP A 147 -9.76 0.45 -6.66
CA ASP A 147 -9.78 0.33 -5.19
C ASP A 147 -8.38 0.13 -4.58
N PHE A 148 -7.38 -0.22 -5.39
CA PHE A 148 -5.98 -0.38 -4.98
C PHE A 148 -5.13 0.77 -5.51
N ASP A 149 -5.16 1.92 -4.82
CA ASP A 149 -4.24 3.01 -5.12
C ASP A 149 -2.80 2.70 -4.63
N TRP A 150 -2.09 1.94 -5.48
CA TRP A 150 -0.65 1.63 -5.39
C TRP A 150 0.26 2.84 -5.64
N PHE A 151 -0.29 4.00 -6.00
CA PHE A 151 0.47 5.17 -6.49
C PHE A 151 0.23 6.47 -5.70
N ALA A 152 -0.61 6.43 -4.67
CA ALA A 152 -0.91 7.51 -3.73
C ALA A 152 0.34 8.25 -3.22
N GLU A 153 0.24 9.59 -3.12
CA GLU A 153 1.34 10.43 -2.59
C GLU A 153 1.56 10.28 -1.09
N SER A 154 0.56 9.81 -0.34
CA SER A 154 0.60 9.62 1.11
C SER A 154 -0.02 8.27 1.47
N PRO A 155 0.74 7.16 1.44
CA PRO A 155 0.21 5.84 1.74
C PRO A 155 -0.23 5.75 3.21
N SER A 156 -1.48 5.36 3.41
CA SER A 156 -2.01 4.94 4.71
C SER A 156 -1.21 3.76 5.28
N HIS A 157 -1.36 3.46 6.57
CA HIS A 157 -0.68 2.29 7.17
C HIS A 157 -1.04 0.97 6.47
N ALA A 158 -2.29 0.83 5.99
CA ALA A 158 -2.71 -0.32 5.19
C ALA A 158 -2.02 -0.35 3.81
N GLN A 159 -1.93 0.78 3.09
CA GLN A 159 -1.17 0.86 1.84
C GLN A 159 0.33 0.59 2.04
N PHE A 160 0.92 1.04 3.16
CA PHE A 160 2.30 0.69 3.51
C PHE A 160 2.48 -0.82 3.69
N GLN A 161 1.55 -1.52 4.36
CA GLN A 161 1.60 -2.98 4.48
C GLN A 161 1.43 -3.67 3.12
N LEU A 162 0.45 -3.26 2.29
CA LEU A 162 0.29 -3.76 0.92
C LEU A 162 1.58 -3.57 0.09
N HIS A 163 2.22 -2.41 0.22
CA HIS A 163 3.51 -2.11 -0.39
C HIS A 163 4.64 -3.02 0.10
N GLN A 164 4.68 -3.41 1.39
CA GLN A 164 5.64 -4.42 1.87
C GLN A 164 5.36 -5.81 1.25
N CYS A 165 4.09 -6.21 1.10
CA CYS A 165 3.72 -7.46 0.45
C CYS A 165 4.16 -7.50 -1.02
N MET A 166 3.97 -6.40 -1.77
CA MET A 166 4.44 -6.26 -3.15
C MET A 166 5.98 -6.19 -3.25
N LEU A 167 6.64 -5.52 -2.29
CA LEU A 167 8.10 -5.43 -2.21
C LEU A 167 8.74 -6.78 -1.90
N ALA A 168 8.08 -7.64 -1.11
CA ALA A 168 8.59 -8.98 -0.79
C ALA A 168 8.82 -9.86 -2.04
N LEU A 169 8.06 -9.63 -3.12
CA LEU A 169 8.24 -10.32 -4.40
C LEU A 169 9.60 -10.04 -5.07
N THR A 170 10.31 -8.98 -4.69
CA THR A 170 11.70 -8.74 -5.18
C THR A 170 12.67 -9.86 -4.77
N ARG A 171 12.35 -10.55 -3.67
CA ARG A 171 13.14 -11.65 -3.10
C ARG A 171 12.78 -13.03 -3.69
N THR A 172 11.74 -13.10 -4.55
CA THR A 172 11.31 -14.33 -5.22
C THR A 172 11.70 -14.30 -6.70
N THR A 173 11.36 -15.36 -7.44
CA THR A 173 11.55 -15.46 -8.89
C THR A 173 10.51 -14.69 -9.71
N PHE A 174 9.53 -14.03 -9.07
CA PHE A 174 8.31 -13.45 -9.70
C PHE A 174 8.54 -12.70 -11.03
N LEU A 175 9.53 -11.81 -11.09
CA LEU A 175 9.83 -11.06 -12.32
C LEU A 175 10.34 -11.98 -13.45
N ALA A 176 11.13 -13.00 -13.14
CA ALA A 176 11.59 -14.00 -14.09
C ALA A 176 10.45 -14.97 -14.48
N ASP A 177 9.57 -15.31 -13.53
CA ASP A 177 8.41 -16.19 -13.77
C ASP A 177 7.38 -15.54 -14.72
N LEU A 178 7.14 -14.23 -14.57
CA LEU A 178 6.35 -13.44 -15.52
C LEU A 178 7.00 -13.41 -16.91
N VAL A 179 8.34 -13.25 -16.98
CA VAL A 179 9.10 -13.27 -18.25
C VAL A 179 9.11 -14.66 -18.89
N ALA A 180 9.05 -15.75 -18.11
CA ALA A 180 8.97 -17.12 -18.62
C ALA A 180 7.64 -17.42 -19.36
N ASN A 181 6.62 -16.57 -19.22
CA ASN A 181 5.37 -16.65 -19.98
C ASN A 181 5.47 -16.00 -21.39
N TYR A 182 6.68 -15.78 -21.90
CA TYR A 182 6.93 -15.35 -23.27
C TYR A 182 6.44 -16.39 -24.31
N ASP A 183 7.04 -17.57 -24.40
CA ASP A 183 6.70 -18.58 -25.44
C ASP A 183 5.58 -19.56 -25.04
N HIS A 184 5.41 -19.83 -23.75
CA HIS A 184 4.68 -21.00 -23.25
C HIS A 184 3.54 -20.64 -22.28
N SER A 185 2.81 -19.57 -22.57
CA SER A 185 1.63 -19.15 -21.81
C SER A 185 0.32 -19.64 -22.44
N PHE A 186 -0.80 -19.36 -21.77
CA PHE A 186 -2.16 -19.52 -22.28
C PHE A 186 -2.51 -18.37 -23.25
N PRO A 187 -3.59 -18.47 -24.06
CA PRO A 187 -3.98 -17.41 -24.99
C PRO A 187 -4.15 -16.05 -24.29
N GLY A 188 -3.42 -15.03 -24.76
CA GLY A 188 -3.39 -13.70 -24.15
C GLY A 188 -2.53 -13.56 -22.88
N GLY A 189 -2.15 -14.66 -22.23
CA GLY A 189 -1.42 -14.66 -20.96
C GLY A 189 -0.04 -14.00 -21.01
N SER A 190 0.60 -13.97 -22.18
CA SER A 190 1.83 -13.22 -22.44
C SER A 190 1.61 -11.71 -22.23
N TYR A 191 0.56 -11.13 -22.83
CA TYR A 191 0.21 -9.72 -22.66
C TYR A 191 -0.13 -9.38 -21.20
N LEU A 192 -0.86 -10.25 -20.50
CA LEU A 192 -1.19 -10.04 -19.08
C LEU A 192 0.07 -10.04 -18.20
N CYS A 193 1.02 -10.95 -18.44
CA CYS A 193 2.31 -10.95 -17.76
C CYS A 193 3.10 -9.66 -18.06
N LEU A 194 3.10 -9.21 -19.31
CA LEU A 194 3.76 -7.98 -19.74
C LEU A 194 3.17 -6.74 -19.05
N GLN A 195 1.84 -6.66 -18.91
CA GLN A 195 1.14 -5.61 -18.14
C GLN A 195 1.58 -5.60 -16.67
N ILE A 196 1.61 -6.76 -16.01
CA ILE A 196 2.06 -6.90 -14.62
C ILE A 196 3.54 -6.50 -14.48
N ILE A 197 4.41 -6.87 -15.41
CA ILE A 197 5.82 -6.44 -15.44
C ILE A 197 5.92 -4.91 -15.56
N GLY A 198 5.13 -4.30 -16.46
CA GLY A 198 5.12 -2.85 -16.69
C GLY A 198 4.65 -2.05 -15.47
N PHE A 199 3.60 -2.53 -14.80
CA PHE A 199 3.17 -2.03 -13.50
C PHE A 199 4.29 -2.17 -12.45
N TYR A 200 4.81 -3.39 -12.27
CA TYR A 200 5.71 -3.75 -11.17
C TYR A 200 7.03 -2.98 -11.23
N LEU A 201 7.66 -2.91 -12.41
CA LEU A 201 8.88 -2.13 -12.62
C LEU A 201 8.64 -0.62 -12.47
N SER A 202 7.48 -0.10 -12.86
CA SER A 202 7.15 1.32 -12.71
C SER A 202 6.85 1.70 -11.25
N TRP A 203 6.19 0.82 -10.50
CA TRP A 203 5.95 0.95 -9.07
C TRP A 203 7.26 0.89 -8.26
N LEU A 204 8.11 -0.11 -8.51
CA LEU A 204 9.46 -0.18 -7.93
C LEU A 204 10.29 1.06 -8.25
N ARG A 205 10.21 1.55 -9.49
CA ARG A 205 10.91 2.75 -9.94
C ARG A 205 10.46 4.02 -9.22
N LYS A 206 9.15 4.23 -9.01
CA LYS A 206 8.61 5.46 -8.37
C LYS A 206 8.84 5.51 -6.86
N PHE A 207 8.82 4.38 -6.15
CA PHE A 207 8.86 4.36 -4.68
C PHE A 207 10.15 3.85 -4.06
N TYR A 208 10.91 3.00 -4.76
CA TYR A 208 12.07 2.30 -4.18
C TYR A 208 13.40 2.58 -4.90
N CYS A 209 13.36 3.26 -6.05
CA CYS A 209 14.56 3.63 -6.81
C CYS A 209 14.86 5.12 -6.66
N LYS A 210 16.13 5.45 -6.37
CA LYS A 210 16.59 6.84 -6.30
C LYS A 210 16.43 7.53 -7.66
N ASP A 211 16.05 8.81 -7.63
CA ASP A 211 15.92 9.67 -8.82
C ASP A 211 14.95 9.10 -9.90
N ASN A 212 14.06 8.17 -9.52
CA ASN A 212 13.22 7.37 -10.42
C ASN A 212 14.01 6.56 -11.48
N ILE A 213 15.21 6.07 -11.14
CA ILE A 213 16.05 5.26 -12.04
C ILE A 213 16.19 3.82 -11.52
N ILE A 214 15.50 2.89 -12.19
CA ILE A 214 15.74 1.44 -12.03
C ILE A 214 16.69 0.95 -13.13
N ARG A 215 17.60 0.04 -12.79
CA ARG A 215 18.45 -0.69 -13.76
C ARG A 215 17.99 -2.13 -13.82
N VAL A 216 17.65 -2.60 -15.01
CA VAL A 216 17.19 -3.98 -15.26
C VAL A 216 18.33 -4.78 -15.90
N SER A 217 18.35 -6.10 -15.72
CA SER A 217 19.36 -6.97 -16.33
C SER A 217 19.29 -6.92 -17.86
N LYS A 218 20.43 -7.13 -18.54
CA LYS A 218 20.48 -7.14 -20.01
C LYS A 218 19.51 -8.17 -20.59
N GLN A 219 19.41 -9.36 -19.98
CA GLN A 219 18.52 -10.43 -20.41
C GLN A 219 17.06 -9.96 -20.53
N ILE A 220 16.52 -9.25 -19.53
CA ILE A 220 15.13 -8.78 -19.56
C ILE A 220 14.94 -7.67 -20.62
N ILE A 221 15.95 -6.80 -20.81
CA ILE A 221 15.93 -5.77 -21.86
C ILE A 221 15.93 -6.42 -23.26
N ASP A 222 16.78 -7.44 -23.48
CA ASP A 222 16.83 -8.23 -24.72
C ASP A 222 15.51 -8.98 -24.95
N THR A 223 14.85 -9.50 -23.89
CA THR A 223 13.51 -10.10 -23.99
C THR A 223 12.45 -9.07 -24.37
N PHE A 224 12.41 -7.87 -23.77
CA PHE A 224 11.45 -6.83 -24.18
C PHE A 224 11.62 -6.42 -25.65
N GLN A 225 12.86 -6.36 -26.16
CA GLN A 225 13.09 -6.13 -27.58
C GLN A 225 12.49 -7.26 -28.42
N SER A 226 12.82 -8.52 -28.10
CA SER A 226 12.31 -9.71 -28.79
C SER A 226 10.78 -9.75 -28.81
N TRP A 227 10.15 -9.37 -27.69
CA TRP A 227 8.70 -9.29 -27.52
C TRP A 227 8.04 -8.22 -28.39
N SER A 228 8.72 -7.07 -28.58
CA SER A 228 8.26 -6.02 -29.50
C SER A 228 8.36 -6.40 -30.99
N GLU A 229 9.15 -7.42 -31.32
CA GLU A 229 9.38 -7.93 -32.67
C GLU A 229 8.49 -9.15 -33.01
N ARG A 230 7.75 -9.71 -32.03
CA ARG A 230 6.88 -10.89 -32.20
C ARG A 230 5.74 -10.66 -33.19
N LEU A 231 5.65 -11.49 -34.22
CA LEU A 231 4.59 -11.41 -35.25
C LEU A 231 3.32 -12.21 -34.91
N ASP A 232 3.39 -13.07 -33.89
CA ASP A 232 2.32 -13.98 -33.46
C ASP A 232 1.32 -13.36 -32.46
N VAL A 233 1.67 -12.20 -31.87
CA VAL A 233 0.88 -11.49 -30.86
C VAL A 233 0.12 -10.27 -31.40
N SER A 234 -0.71 -9.64 -30.56
CA SER A 234 -1.46 -8.43 -30.93
C SER A 234 -0.55 -7.22 -31.21
N ALA A 235 -1.08 -6.19 -31.86
CA ALA A 235 -0.36 -4.93 -32.04
C ALA A 235 -0.13 -4.21 -30.69
N GLU A 236 -1.14 -4.24 -29.82
CA GLU A 236 -1.09 -3.67 -28.47
C GLU A 236 0.02 -4.31 -27.62
N GLU A 237 0.18 -5.63 -27.67
CA GLU A 237 1.24 -6.35 -26.95
C GLU A 237 2.63 -5.97 -27.46
N ARG A 238 2.83 -5.93 -28.79
CA ARG A 238 4.09 -5.44 -29.40
C ARG A 238 4.41 -3.99 -29.01
N ASP A 239 3.45 -3.09 -29.14
CA ASP A 239 3.67 -1.67 -28.92
C ASP A 239 3.87 -1.37 -27.42
N PHE A 240 3.25 -2.14 -26.52
CA PHE A 240 3.52 -2.05 -25.09
C PHE A 240 4.90 -2.63 -24.73
N ALA A 241 5.29 -3.78 -25.28
CA ALA A 241 6.65 -4.32 -25.13
C ALA A 241 7.71 -3.32 -25.59
N LYS A 242 7.45 -2.65 -26.72
CA LYS A 242 8.30 -1.60 -27.27
C LYS A 242 8.42 -0.39 -26.34
N GLN A 243 7.33 0.04 -25.71
CA GLN A 243 7.37 1.11 -24.70
C GLN A 243 8.25 0.74 -23.50
N LEU A 244 8.11 -0.48 -22.98
CA LEU A 244 8.93 -0.99 -21.87
C LEU A 244 10.42 -1.07 -22.27
N PHE A 245 10.73 -1.54 -23.47
CA PHE A 245 12.09 -1.54 -24.01
C PHE A 245 12.67 -0.12 -24.13
N GLU A 246 11.95 0.81 -24.78
CA GLU A 246 12.39 2.19 -24.98
C GLU A 246 12.57 2.99 -23.68
N ASP A 247 11.90 2.60 -22.60
CA ASP A 247 12.02 3.21 -21.28
C ASP A 247 13.18 2.60 -20.46
N PHE A 248 13.19 1.29 -20.25
CA PHE A 248 14.18 0.65 -19.38
C PHE A 248 15.59 0.52 -19.99
N LYS A 249 15.73 0.49 -21.33
CA LYS A 249 17.07 0.46 -21.97
C LYS A 249 17.91 1.73 -21.74
N ARG A 250 17.30 2.82 -21.24
CA ARG A 250 17.97 4.10 -20.98
C ARG A 250 19.03 4.02 -19.88
N PHE A 251 18.90 3.05 -18.97
CA PHE A 251 19.77 2.89 -17.81
C PHE A 251 20.23 1.42 -17.67
N PRO A 252 21.10 0.93 -18.57
CA PRO A 252 21.56 -0.45 -18.53
C PRO A 252 22.30 -0.78 -17.22
N ALA A 253 22.28 -2.05 -16.83
CA ALA A 253 23.11 -2.57 -15.74
C ALA A 253 24.61 -2.31 -15.99
N LYS A 254 25.43 -2.29 -14.92
CA LYS A 254 26.89 -2.25 -15.06
C LYS A 254 27.35 -3.53 -15.78
N ALA A 255 28.09 -3.38 -16.87
CA ALA A 255 28.73 -4.50 -17.55
C ALA A 255 29.96 -4.96 -16.76
N ASN A 256 29.77 -5.87 -15.81
CA ASN A 256 30.87 -6.62 -15.21
C ASN A 256 31.36 -7.64 -16.25
N GLY A 257 32.62 -7.51 -16.67
CA GLY A 257 33.23 -8.40 -17.65
C GLY A 257 33.84 -9.62 -16.99
N GLU A 258 33.15 -10.76 -17.02
CA GLU A 258 33.77 -12.09 -17.02
C GLU A 258 32.80 -13.07 -17.69
N GLU A 259 33.29 -13.84 -18.67
CA GLU A 259 32.48 -14.90 -19.30
C GLU A 259 32.42 -16.09 -18.35
N SER A 260 31.21 -16.45 -17.90
CA SER A 260 30.96 -17.68 -17.15
C SER A 260 29.63 -18.28 -17.56
N SER A 261 29.72 -19.35 -18.35
CA SER A 261 28.59 -20.19 -18.75
C SER A 261 27.90 -20.81 -17.53
N ASN A 262 26.59 -21.00 -17.63
CA ASN A 262 25.70 -21.65 -16.65
C ASN A 262 25.44 -20.87 -15.35
N PHE A 263 24.58 -19.85 -15.43
CA PHE A 263 23.98 -19.20 -14.25
C PHE A 263 22.44 -19.09 -14.31
N LEU A 264 21.76 -20.22 -14.55
CA LEU A 264 20.40 -20.42 -14.04
C LEU A 264 20.47 -20.86 -12.58
N SER A 265 20.90 -19.93 -11.72
CA SER A 265 20.98 -20.11 -10.27
C SER A 265 20.25 -18.97 -9.57
N LYS A 266 19.50 -19.31 -8.53
CA LYS A 266 18.59 -18.44 -7.78
C LYS A 266 19.27 -17.17 -7.26
N HIS A 267 18.47 -16.10 -7.19
CA HIS A 267 18.67 -14.75 -6.59
C HIS A 267 18.87 -13.58 -7.57
N ASN A 268 18.04 -12.53 -7.39
CA ASN A 268 18.10 -11.26 -8.13
C ASN A 268 19.15 -10.32 -7.52
N ASP A 269 20.37 -10.32 -8.03
CA ASP A 269 21.44 -9.41 -7.57
C ASP A 269 21.22 -7.95 -8.00
N PHE A 270 20.39 -7.23 -7.24
CA PHE A 270 20.31 -5.77 -7.31
C PHE A 270 21.56 -5.13 -6.69
N SER A 271 22.51 -4.72 -7.54
CA SER A 271 23.74 -4.04 -7.12
C SER A 271 23.49 -2.62 -6.57
N THR A 272 23.25 -2.49 -5.26
CA THR A 272 23.04 -1.20 -4.60
C THR A 272 24.36 -0.47 -4.28
N GLU A 273 24.81 0.39 -5.19
CA GLU A 273 25.86 1.39 -4.90
C GLU A 273 25.32 2.83 -4.94
N SER A 274 25.82 3.66 -4.03
CA SER A 274 25.66 5.13 -3.97
C SER A 274 24.29 5.73 -3.61
N CYS A 275 23.91 5.63 -2.33
CA CYS A 275 23.14 6.69 -1.65
C CYS A 275 23.63 6.83 -0.18
N PRO A 276 23.88 8.05 0.35
CA PRO A 276 24.55 8.23 1.65
C PRO A 276 23.57 8.16 2.85
N THR A 277 23.93 7.41 3.90
CA THR A 277 23.03 7.06 5.01
C THR A 277 23.62 7.27 6.42
N THR A 278 24.30 8.39 6.67
CA THR A 278 24.75 8.77 8.04
C THR A 278 24.64 10.28 8.34
N PRO A 279 23.89 10.68 9.39
CA PRO A 279 24.12 11.94 10.10
C PRO A 279 25.47 11.92 10.86
N PRO A 280 26.01 13.08 11.28
CA PRO A 280 27.34 13.15 11.89
C PRO A 280 27.41 12.57 13.32
N LYS A 281 28.54 11.93 13.62
CA LYS A 281 28.87 11.25 14.88
C LYS A 281 29.35 12.26 15.95
N PRO A 282 28.80 12.27 17.18
CA PRO A 282 29.37 13.03 18.31
C PRO A 282 30.67 12.36 18.82
N PRO A 283 31.59 13.12 19.46
CA PRO A 283 32.91 12.62 19.83
C PRO A 283 32.87 11.57 20.95
N ALA A 284 33.87 10.71 20.97
CA ALA A 284 34.12 9.81 22.10
C ALA A 284 34.86 10.55 23.22
N ASN A 285 34.51 10.24 24.47
CA ASN A 285 35.34 10.51 25.64
C ASN A 285 35.65 9.17 26.32
N GLU A 286 36.93 8.86 26.46
CA GLU A 286 37.43 7.75 27.27
C GLU A 286 37.49 8.18 28.74
N VAL A 287 37.21 7.26 29.66
CA VAL A 287 37.65 7.35 31.07
C VAL A 287 38.13 5.96 31.49
N LEU A 288 39.41 5.85 31.83
CA LEU A 288 40.05 4.62 32.31
C LEU A 288 40.09 4.60 33.84
N VAL A 289 39.63 3.51 34.45
CA VAL A 289 40.11 3.00 35.75
C VAL A 289 40.04 1.48 35.71
N ASN A 290 41.06 0.80 36.23
CA ASN A 290 41.13 -0.67 36.31
C ASN A 290 40.68 -1.17 37.69
N ASP A 291 40.09 -2.37 37.77
CA ASP A 291 40.79 -3.57 38.28
C ASP A 291 39.87 -4.82 38.22
N ALA A 292 40.48 -6.01 38.17
CA ALA A 292 39.79 -7.30 38.01
C ALA A 292 39.23 -7.82 39.36
N PRO A 293 38.10 -8.57 39.40
CA PRO A 293 37.73 -9.64 38.47
C PRO A 293 36.62 -9.31 37.45
N ILE A 294 36.22 -8.03 37.32
CA ILE A 294 35.04 -7.58 36.55
C ILE A 294 35.17 -7.72 35.01
N VAL A 295 36.16 -8.48 34.53
CA VAL A 295 36.62 -8.40 33.13
C VAL A 295 35.68 -9.10 32.15
N GLU A 296 35.10 -10.24 32.51
CA GLU A 296 34.38 -11.09 31.55
C GLU A 296 32.95 -10.58 31.24
N GLU A 297 32.16 -10.20 32.26
CA GLU A 297 30.83 -9.57 32.06
C GLU A 297 30.94 -8.24 31.32
N LEU A 298 31.93 -7.40 31.66
CA LEU A 298 32.22 -6.16 30.95
C LEU A 298 32.69 -6.41 29.51
N SER A 299 33.50 -7.44 29.28
CA SER A 299 33.99 -7.81 27.94
C SER A 299 32.87 -8.31 27.04
N LEU A 300 32.07 -9.30 27.47
CA LEU A 300 30.94 -9.81 26.70
C LEU A 300 29.90 -8.71 26.42
N ARG A 301 29.60 -7.87 27.42
CA ARG A 301 28.74 -6.69 27.25
C ARG A 301 29.33 -5.68 26.27
N ALA A 302 30.65 -5.44 26.28
CA ALA A 302 31.31 -4.53 25.34
C ALA A 302 31.32 -5.09 23.90
N GLN A 303 31.59 -6.38 23.73
CA GLN A 303 31.52 -7.08 22.45
C GLN A 303 30.09 -7.05 21.89
N GLY A 304 29.08 -7.35 22.71
CA GLY A 304 27.67 -7.23 22.33
C GLY A 304 27.28 -5.81 21.90
N ASN A 305 27.80 -4.78 22.57
CA ASN A 305 27.62 -3.37 22.15
C ASN A 305 28.30 -3.09 20.79
N ALA A 306 29.49 -3.65 20.54
CA ALA A 306 30.22 -3.47 19.29
C ALA A 306 29.50 -4.14 18.11
N HIS A 307 29.09 -5.41 18.23
CA HIS A 307 28.32 -6.10 17.20
C HIS A 307 26.95 -5.45 16.96
N PHE A 308 26.27 -4.97 18.02
CA PHE A 308 25.05 -4.18 17.88
C PHE A 308 25.27 -2.88 17.09
N ALA A 309 26.35 -2.15 17.37
CA ALA A 309 26.72 -0.93 16.62
C ALA A 309 27.13 -1.20 15.16
N GLN A 310 27.58 -2.42 14.85
CA GLN A 310 27.87 -2.91 13.49
C GLN A 310 26.62 -3.46 12.76
N GLY A 311 25.47 -3.55 13.43
CA GLY A 311 24.24 -4.12 12.86
C GLY A 311 24.15 -5.65 12.90
N GLU A 312 25.14 -6.33 13.50
CA GLU A 312 25.24 -7.79 13.62
C GLU A 312 24.40 -8.33 14.80
N TYR A 313 23.08 -8.13 14.70
CA TYR A 313 22.16 -8.36 15.81
C TYR A 313 22.08 -9.82 16.30
N THR A 314 22.31 -10.82 15.46
CA THR A 314 22.35 -12.23 15.90
C THR A 314 23.51 -12.49 16.87
N LYS A 315 24.74 -12.10 16.49
CA LYS A 315 25.92 -12.21 17.37
C LYS A 315 25.76 -11.36 18.64
N ALA A 316 25.16 -10.17 18.53
CA ALA A 316 24.86 -9.34 19.69
C ALA A 316 23.86 -10.03 20.65
N LEU A 317 22.82 -10.68 20.13
CA LEU A 317 21.84 -11.44 20.91
C LEU A 317 22.50 -12.63 21.65
N GLU A 318 23.38 -13.36 20.97
CA GLU A 318 24.17 -14.45 21.56
C GLU A 318 25.06 -13.94 22.70
N LEU A 319 25.86 -12.90 22.46
CA LEU A 319 26.78 -12.33 23.45
C LEU A 319 26.06 -11.73 24.66
N TYR A 320 24.94 -11.04 24.47
CA TYR A 320 24.13 -10.58 25.60
C TYR A 320 23.45 -11.72 26.36
N THR A 321 23.11 -12.83 25.69
CA THR A 321 22.52 -14.01 26.36
C THR A 321 23.56 -14.74 27.18
N GLN A 322 24.77 -14.95 26.64
CA GLN A 322 25.92 -15.49 27.39
C GLN A 322 26.25 -14.62 28.61
N ALA A 323 26.28 -13.29 28.45
CA ALA A 323 26.48 -12.37 29.57
C ALA A 323 25.31 -12.36 30.60
N ILE A 324 24.11 -12.82 30.20
CA ILE A 324 22.96 -13.00 31.10
C ILE A 324 23.02 -14.34 31.84
N GLU A 325 23.58 -15.37 31.22
CA GLU A 325 23.80 -16.70 31.79
C GLU A 325 25.03 -16.76 32.70
N SER A 326 26.06 -15.95 32.42
CA SER A 326 27.29 -15.84 33.22
C SER A 326 27.16 -14.92 34.45
N LYS A 327 25.94 -14.55 34.86
CA LYS A 327 25.70 -13.63 35.99
C LYS A 327 26.10 -14.26 37.32
N THR A 328 26.67 -13.44 38.18
CA THR A 328 27.19 -13.79 39.50
C THR A 328 26.47 -13.01 40.61
N GLU A 329 26.55 -13.48 41.85
CA GLU A 329 26.04 -12.74 43.02
C GLU A 329 26.77 -11.40 43.27
N THR A 330 27.92 -11.19 42.60
CA THR A 330 28.70 -9.95 42.64
C THR A 330 28.28 -8.90 41.61
N ASP A 331 27.42 -9.23 40.64
CA ASP A 331 27.01 -8.28 39.60
C ASP A 331 25.93 -7.32 40.11
N SER A 332 26.14 -6.02 39.91
CA SER A 332 25.16 -5.03 40.39
C SER A 332 23.84 -5.13 39.61
N ALA A 333 22.72 -4.88 40.29
CA ALA A 333 21.41 -4.86 39.65
C ALA A 333 21.34 -3.89 38.44
N VAL A 334 22.14 -2.82 38.46
CA VAL A 334 22.28 -1.87 37.33
C VAL A 334 23.02 -2.47 36.13
N GLN A 335 24.04 -3.32 36.33
CA GLN A 335 24.66 -4.10 35.24
C GLN A 335 23.65 -5.10 34.65
N ILE A 336 23.03 -5.89 35.52
CA ILE A 336 22.02 -6.90 35.18
C ILE A 336 20.85 -6.29 34.39
N ALA A 337 20.36 -5.11 34.81
CA ALA A 337 19.32 -4.36 34.11
C ALA A 337 19.77 -3.87 32.73
N ARG A 338 21.01 -3.38 32.61
CA ARG A 338 21.59 -2.91 31.33
C ARG A 338 21.77 -4.05 30.33
N LEU A 339 22.08 -5.27 30.79
CA LEU A 339 22.14 -6.45 29.93
C LEU A 339 20.78 -6.79 29.31
N TYR A 340 19.74 -6.96 30.13
CA TYR A 340 18.38 -7.19 29.65
C TYR A 340 17.88 -6.03 28.76
N GLY A 341 18.11 -4.79 29.18
CA GLY A 341 17.75 -3.61 28.41
C GLY A 341 18.45 -3.52 27.05
N ASN A 342 19.71 -3.95 26.96
CA ASN A 342 20.41 -4.02 25.70
C ASN A 342 19.92 -5.18 24.83
N ARG A 343 19.66 -6.37 25.40
CA ARG A 343 19.11 -7.52 24.66
C ARG A 343 17.71 -7.24 24.11
N ALA A 344 16.85 -6.55 24.87
CA ALA A 344 15.59 -6.01 24.37
C ALA A 344 15.77 -5.05 23.18
N ALA A 345 16.83 -4.23 23.16
CA ALA A 345 17.15 -3.40 22.00
C ALA A 345 17.47 -4.25 20.76
N VAL A 346 18.20 -5.36 20.94
CA VAL A 346 18.47 -6.31 19.87
C VAL A 346 17.19 -6.97 19.37
N PHE A 347 16.28 -7.35 20.26
CA PHE A 347 14.96 -7.86 19.88
C PHE A 347 14.11 -6.84 19.10
N MET A 348 14.16 -5.54 19.44
CA MET A 348 13.50 -4.50 18.62
C MET A 348 14.12 -4.37 17.22
N GLU A 349 15.44 -4.40 17.09
CA GLU A 349 16.08 -4.29 15.77
C GLU A 349 15.98 -5.58 14.93
N LEU A 350 15.86 -6.76 15.58
CA LEU A 350 15.49 -8.01 14.91
C LEU A 350 14.03 -8.01 14.46
N GLN A 351 13.10 -7.56 15.31
CA GLN A 351 11.69 -7.37 14.96
C GLN A 351 11.55 -6.48 13.71
N LYS A 352 12.29 -5.36 13.62
CA LYS A 352 12.32 -4.48 12.44
C LYS A 352 12.94 -5.10 11.19
N LYS A 353 13.88 -6.03 11.32
CA LYS A 353 14.51 -6.73 10.18
C LYS A 353 13.69 -7.91 9.67
N ASN A 354 13.07 -8.66 10.58
CA ASN A 354 12.40 -9.93 10.28
C ASN A 354 10.89 -9.75 10.05
N ASN A 355 10.29 -8.75 10.70
CA ASN A 355 8.87 -8.38 10.60
C ASN A 355 7.88 -9.54 10.88
N ASP A 356 8.29 -10.50 11.72
CA ASP A 356 7.59 -11.75 12.02
C ASP A 356 6.75 -11.71 13.31
N GLY A 357 6.96 -10.71 14.17
CA GLY A 357 6.25 -10.55 15.44
C GLY A 357 6.82 -11.36 16.61
N GLY A 358 7.71 -12.33 16.33
CA GLY A 358 8.20 -13.28 17.33
C GLY A 358 9.05 -12.64 18.43
N TYR A 359 9.80 -11.60 18.08
CA TYR A 359 10.76 -10.94 18.98
C TYR A 359 10.11 -9.85 19.85
N MET A 360 8.90 -9.37 19.52
CA MET A 360 8.25 -8.29 20.26
C MET A 360 7.93 -8.68 21.71
N GLN A 361 7.40 -9.88 21.93
CA GLN A 361 7.11 -10.38 23.28
C GLN A 361 8.41 -10.53 24.10
N GLN A 362 9.49 -11.00 23.48
CA GLN A 362 10.80 -11.15 24.12
C GLN A 362 11.39 -9.79 24.51
N CYS A 363 11.25 -8.77 23.67
CA CYS A 363 11.60 -7.38 24.00
C CYS A 363 10.82 -6.86 25.23
N ILE A 364 9.51 -7.09 25.27
CA ILE A 364 8.64 -6.68 26.38
C ILE A 364 9.08 -7.34 27.68
N ASP A 365 9.35 -8.64 27.67
CA ASP A 365 9.71 -9.38 28.88
C ASP A 365 11.14 -9.10 29.36
N ASP A 366 12.12 -8.95 28.46
CA ASP A 366 13.45 -8.44 28.84
C ASP A 366 13.39 -7.02 29.41
N CYS A 367 12.54 -6.13 28.88
CA CYS A 367 12.36 -4.80 29.47
C CYS A 367 11.69 -4.85 30.85
N LYS A 368 10.75 -5.79 31.10
CA LYS A 368 10.20 -6.02 32.44
C LYS A 368 11.28 -6.52 33.40
N GLN A 369 12.12 -7.47 32.99
CA GLN A 369 13.26 -7.95 33.77
C GLN A 369 14.26 -6.82 34.07
N SER A 370 14.57 -6.00 33.07
CA SER A 370 15.40 -4.80 33.23
C SER A 370 14.86 -3.85 34.31
N LEU A 371 13.54 -3.62 34.35
CA LEU A 371 12.88 -2.77 35.35
C LEU A 371 12.67 -3.45 36.73
N GLN A 372 12.76 -4.78 36.83
CA GLN A 372 12.80 -5.47 38.12
C GLN A 372 14.14 -5.28 38.82
N HIS A 373 15.23 -5.14 38.06
CA HIS A 373 16.58 -4.91 38.59
C HIS A 373 16.93 -3.41 38.72
N ASP A 374 16.53 -2.56 37.77
CA ASP A 374 16.69 -1.10 37.84
C ASP A 374 15.38 -0.38 37.45
N PRO A 375 14.50 -0.09 38.43
CA PRO A 375 13.27 0.68 38.20
C PRO A 375 13.51 2.13 37.71
N SER A 376 14.75 2.61 37.69
CA SER A 376 15.10 3.94 37.17
C SER A 376 15.59 3.92 35.71
N TYR A 377 15.74 2.75 35.09
CA TYR A 377 16.33 2.61 33.75
C TYR A 377 15.39 3.09 32.63
N ILE A 378 15.42 4.41 32.39
CA ILE A 378 14.63 5.17 31.41
C ILE A 378 14.52 4.47 30.04
N LYS A 379 15.60 3.85 29.57
CA LYS A 379 15.64 3.19 28.26
C LYS A 379 14.78 1.93 28.16
N ALA A 380 14.44 1.25 29.26
CA ALA A 380 13.43 0.18 29.24
C ALA A 380 12.00 0.76 29.16
N TYR A 381 11.70 1.87 29.84
CA TYR A 381 10.41 2.56 29.67
C TYR A 381 10.19 3.03 28.22
N TYR A 382 11.23 3.56 27.57
CA TYR A 382 11.19 3.96 26.17
C TYR A 382 10.86 2.77 25.25
N ARG A 383 11.59 1.66 25.39
CA ARG A 383 11.38 0.44 24.60
C ARG A 383 10.03 -0.23 24.86
N LEU A 384 9.56 -0.29 26.12
CA LEU A 384 8.21 -0.77 26.45
C LEU A 384 7.12 0.12 25.84
N THR A 385 7.30 1.44 25.87
CA THR A 385 6.36 2.39 25.24
C THR A 385 6.24 2.12 23.74
N GLN A 386 7.36 1.90 23.05
CA GLN A 386 7.35 1.56 21.62
C GLN A 386 6.74 0.18 21.38
N ALA A 387 7.15 -0.84 22.13
CA ALA A 387 6.66 -2.21 21.97
C ALA A 387 5.14 -2.35 22.20
N PHE A 388 4.58 -1.64 23.20
CA PHE A 388 3.13 -1.62 23.41
C PHE A 388 2.39 -0.74 22.41
N LEU A 389 2.99 0.34 21.89
CA LEU A 389 2.41 1.16 20.82
C LEU A 389 2.37 0.38 19.48
N GLU A 390 3.45 -0.30 19.13
CA GLU A 390 3.55 -1.18 17.96
C GLU A 390 2.66 -2.42 18.12
N GLY A 391 2.46 -2.91 19.36
CA GLY A 391 1.52 -3.98 19.70
C GLY A 391 0.06 -3.55 19.94
N GLY A 392 -0.28 -2.26 19.77
CA GLY A 392 -1.65 -1.74 19.89
C GLY A 392 -2.22 -1.56 21.29
N ASP A 393 -1.50 -1.90 22.38
CA ASP A 393 -1.93 -1.61 23.76
C ASP A 393 -1.57 -0.16 24.14
N LEU A 394 -2.39 0.76 23.64
CA LEU A 394 -2.21 2.19 23.81
C LEU A 394 -2.26 2.63 25.29
N GLU A 395 -3.00 1.91 26.15
CA GLU A 395 -3.09 2.24 27.57
C GLU A 395 -1.83 1.81 28.34
N GLN A 396 -1.26 0.63 28.08
CA GLN A 396 0.05 0.28 28.61
C GLN A 396 1.13 1.21 28.07
N ALA A 397 1.16 1.47 26.76
CA ALA A 397 2.12 2.39 26.14
C ALA A 397 2.10 3.77 26.83
N LYS A 398 0.91 4.32 27.08
CA LYS A 398 0.68 5.59 27.80
C LYS A 398 1.19 5.53 29.25
N VAL A 399 0.91 4.44 29.98
CA VAL A 399 1.38 4.25 31.36
C VAL A 399 2.92 4.18 31.44
N PHE A 400 3.57 3.43 30.54
CA PHE A 400 5.04 3.37 30.49
C PHE A 400 5.66 4.69 30.00
N ALA A 401 5.02 5.40 29.07
CA ALA A 401 5.48 6.70 28.58
C ALA A 401 5.45 7.79 29.66
N MET A 402 4.36 7.84 30.46
CA MET A 402 4.24 8.79 31.56
C MET A 402 5.27 8.51 32.66
N LYS A 403 5.45 7.24 33.04
CA LYS A 403 6.47 6.82 34.03
C LYS A 403 7.89 7.13 33.56
N GLY A 404 8.21 6.79 32.31
CA GLY A 404 9.49 7.13 31.70
C GLY A 404 9.76 8.63 31.73
N LYS A 405 8.79 9.45 31.28
CA LYS A 405 8.89 10.91 31.32
C LYS A 405 9.10 11.49 32.71
N GLN A 406 8.46 10.91 33.74
CA GLN A 406 8.60 11.34 35.14
C GLN A 406 9.99 11.06 35.71
N LEU A 407 10.67 10.01 35.24
CA LEU A 407 12.03 9.62 35.65
C LEU A 407 13.14 10.37 34.89
N CYS A 408 12.82 10.99 33.75
CA CYS A 408 13.78 11.74 32.93
C CYS A 408 14.25 13.01 33.64
N THR A 409 15.55 13.08 33.99
CA THR A 409 16.20 14.30 34.47
C THR A 409 16.60 15.23 33.32
N GLU A 410 16.90 14.69 32.15
CA GLU A 410 17.25 15.48 30.96
C GLU A 410 16.00 15.91 30.17
N LYS A 411 15.94 17.21 29.82
CA LYS A 411 14.87 17.76 28.96
C LYS A 411 14.77 17.00 27.62
N ARG A 412 15.89 16.57 27.03
CA ARG A 412 15.91 15.84 25.75
C ARG A 412 15.16 14.50 25.83
N GLU A 413 15.26 13.81 26.97
CA GLU A 413 14.53 12.56 27.19
C GLU A 413 13.06 12.85 27.50
N GLN A 414 12.75 13.89 28.29
CA GLN A 414 11.38 14.36 28.53
C GLN A 414 10.64 14.75 27.24
N ASP A 415 11.32 15.44 26.32
CA ASP A 415 10.81 15.82 24.99
C ASP A 415 10.59 14.56 24.12
N THR A 416 11.47 13.57 24.23
CA THR A 416 11.33 12.28 23.52
C THR A 416 10.08 11.52 23.95
N PHE A 417 9.81 11.41 25.26
CA PHE A 417 8.54 10.85 25.75
C PHE A 417 7.33 11.74 25.44
N ALA A 418 7.51 13.06 25.34
CA ALA A 418 6.43 13.96 24.91
C ALA A 418 6.03 13.76 23.44
N VAL A 419 6.94 13.31 22.57
CA VAL A 419 6.60 12.86 21.20
C VAL A 419 5.84 11.54 21.24
N LEU A 420 6.30 10.54 22.00
CA LEU A 420 5.59 9.25 22.15
C LEU A 420 4.17 9.42 22.71
N LEU A 421 3.99 10.29 23.70
CA LEU A 421 2.65 10.59 24.24
C LEU A 421 1.72 11.24 23.20
N LYS A 422 2.25 11.99 22.22
CA LYS A 422 1.45 12.52 21.11
C LYS A 422 1.07 11.45 20.10
N SER A 423 1.98 10.54 19.73
CA SER A 423 1.64 9.44 18.81
C SER A 423 0.64 8.45 19.43
N ILE A 424 0.74 8.19 20.74
CA ILE A 424 -0.26 7.38 21.46
C ILE A 424 -1.63 8.09 21.51
N ALA A 425 -1.65 9.41 21.76
CA ALA A 425 -2.91 10.18 21.75
C ALA A 425 -3.57 10.19 20.37
N PHE A 426 -2.80 10.35 19.29
CA PHE A 426 -3.29 10.29 17.91
C PHE A 426 -3.87 8.91 17.59
N ALA A 427 -3.15 7.82 17.87
CA ALA A 427 -3.63 6.45 17.65
C ALA A 427 -4.88 6.12 18.50
N SER A 428 -5.01 6.72 19.70
CA SER A 428 -6.21 6.56 20.54
C SER A 428 -7.41 7.27 19.93
N GLN A 429 -7.24 8.51 19.45
CA GLN A 429 -8.29 9.24 18.76
C GLN A 429 -8.75 8.49 17.50
N GLU A 430 -7.81 8.01 16.68
CA GLU A 430 -8.11 7.21 15.49
C GLU A 430 -8.87 5.90 15.84
N SER A 431 -8.49 5.23 16.95
CA SER A 431 -9.21 4.04 17.42
C SER A 431 -10.62 4.34 17.94
N ASP A 432 -10.88 5.53 18.48
CA ASP A 432 -12.19 5.91 19.02
C ASP A 432 -13.11 6.50 17.93
N GLU A 433 -12.55 7.18 16.93
CA GLU A 433 -13.25 7.59 15.70
C GLU A 433 -13.72 6.37 14.90
N ARG A 434 -12.84 5.38 14.64
CA ARG A 434 -13.25 4.11 14.00
C ARG A 434 -14.31 3.33 14.81
N ARG A 435 -14.33 3.46 16.14
CA ARG A 435 -15.39 2.86 16.99
C ARG A 435 -16.72 3.57 16.83
N ALA A 436 -16.72 4.90 16.76
CA ALA A 436 -17.92 5.69 16.49
C ALA A 436 -18.50 5.37 15.10
N GLU A 437 -17.65 5.28 14.07
CA GLU A 437 -18.04 4.83 12.73
C GLU A 437 -18.65 3.40 12.75
N LEU A 438 -18.06 2.47 13.51
CA LEU A 438 -18.61 1.12 13.65
C LEU A 438 -19.98 1.10 14.35
N ASP A 439 -20.19 1.92 15.39
CA ASP A 439 -21.49 2.00 16.05
C ASP A 439 -22.54 2.68 15.15
N ASP A 440 -22.21 3.77 14.44
CA ASP A 440 -23.12 4.37 13.45
C ASP A 440 -23.50 3.37 12.34
N ILE A 441 -22.55 2.58 11.84
CA ILE A 441 -22.81 1.48 10.89
C ILE A 441 -23.71 0.41 11.54
N TYR A 442 -23.48 0.05 12.80
CA TYR A 442 -24.28 -0.94 13.53
C TYR A 442 -25.72 -0.45 13.79
N GLN A 443 -25.92 0.80 14.22
CA GLN A 443 -27.24 1.42 14.35
C GLN A 443 -27.95 1.52 12.98
N ALA A 444 -27.23 1.85 11.91
CA ALA A 444 -27.77 1.86 10.56
C ALA A 444 -28.21 0.46 10.09
N ILE A 445 -27.48 -0.60 10.45
CA ILE A 445 -27.84 -2.00 10.20
C ILE A 445 -29.10 -2.39 10.99
N LEU A 446 -29.14 -2.15 12.30
CA LEU A 446 -30.31 -2.45 13.14
C LEU A 446 -31.58 -1.77 12.61
N LYS A 447 -31.46 -0.48 12.25
CA LYS A 447 -32.53 0.32 11.64
C LYS A 447 -32.97 -0.21 10.26
N ARG A 448 -32.02 -0.70 9.44
CA ARG A 448 -32.29 -1.28 8.10
C ARG A 448 -33.03 -2.61 8.15
N TYR A 449 -32.83 -3.41 9.21
CA TYR A 449 -33.46 -4.72 9.38
C TYR A 449 -34.63 -4.73 10.38
N GLY A 450 -35.03 -3.56 10.90
CA GLY A 450 -36.25 -3.41 11.72
C GLY A 450 -36.12 -3.89 13.17
N PHE A 451 -34.90 -4.00 13.69
CA PHE A 451 -34.68 -4.38 15.09
C PHE A 451 -34.84 -3.16 16.01
N GLU A 452 -35.89 -3.16 16.85
CA GLU A 452 -36.07 -2.12 17.87
C GLU A 452 -34.96 -2.17 18.94
N THR A 453 -34.34 -1.03 19.20
CA THR A 453 -33.26 -0.90 20.16
C THR A 453 -33.78 -0.86 21.60
N LYS A 454 -33.60 -1.96 22.33
CA LYS A 454 -33.56 -1.90 23.80
C LYS A 454 -32.27 -1.19 24.21
N ALA A 455 -32.38 -0.24 25.14
CA ALA A 455 -31.29 0.66 25.50
C ALA A 455 -30.02 -0.09 25.95
N PRO A 456 -28.81 0.46 25.71
CA PRO A 456 -27.55 -0.20 26.04
C PRO A 456 -27.46 -0.62 27.51
N ILE A 457 -26.92 -1.83 27.73
CA ILE A 457 -26.62 -2.32 29.08
C ILE A 457 -25.54 -1.39 29.67
N PRO A 458 -25.79 -0.71 30.81
CA PRO A 458 -24.83 0.23 31.37
C PRO A 458 -23.56 -0.50 31.80
N ALA A 459 -22.40 0.04 31.42
CA ALA A 459 -21.10 -0.58 31.64
C ALA A 459 -20.87 -0.95 33.13
N GLY A 460 -20.33 -2.15 33.35
CA GLY A 460 -20.09 -2.70 34.68
C GLY A 460 -19.24 -1.75 35.54
N LYS A 461 -19.68 -1.54 36.79
CA LYS A 461 -19.11 -0.55 37.72
C LYS A 461 -17.59 -0.66 37.84
N LYS A 462 -16.85 0.31 37.29
CA LYS A 462 -15.45 0.55 37.69
C LYS A 462 -15.43 0.80 39.19
N LYS A 463 -14.64 0.02 39.95
CA LYS A 463 -14.43 0.28 41.37
C LYS A 463 -13.58 1.54 41.52
N ASN A 464 -14.06 2.51 42.30
CA ASN A 464 -13.25 3.65 42.70
C ASN A 464 -12.02 3.17 43.49
N ILE A 465 -10.85 3.67 43.11
CA ILE A 465 -9.80 4.01 44.05
C ILE A 465 -9.62 5.52 43.91
N GLN A 466 -10.11 6.28 44.88
CA GLN A 466 -9.86 7.71 44.94
C GLN A 466 -8.41 7.93 45.36
N ILE A 467 -7.71 8.81 44.64
CA ILE A 467 -6.69 9.66 45.25
C ILE A 467 -7.15 11.08 44.94
N ASP A 468 -7.36 11.84 46.01
CA ASP A 468 -7.81 13.22 45.98
C ASP A 468 -6.60 14.17 45.85
N ASN A 469 -6.83 15.33 45.24
CA ASN A 469 -6.34 16.63 45.73
C ASN A 469 -6.88 17.74 44.83
N SER A 470 -7.20 18.86 45.46
CA SER A 470 -7.94 19.99 44.88
C SER A 470 -7.04 21.13 44.41
N ASP A 471 -7.69 22.14 43.81
CA ASP A 471 -7.19 23.50 43.59
C ASP A 471 -6.11 23.68 42.47
N GLU A 472 -6.02 24.80 41.75
CA GLU A 472 -6.64 26.12 41.95
C GLU A 472 -7.49 26.67 40.77
N ASN A 473 -8.37 27.58 41.18
CA ASN A 473 -9.01 28.73 40.53
C ASN A 473 -8.27 29.47 39.37
N ARG A 474 -8.85 30.38 38.53
CA ARG A 474 -10.26 30.75 38.15
C ARG A 474 -10.29 32.05 37.30
N LYS A 475 -11.17 32.16 36.28
CA LYS A 475 -11.62 33.42 35.55
C LYS A 475 -10.52 34.18 34.75
N GLN A 476 -10.77 35.12 33.81
CA GLN A 476 -11.92 35.64 33.00
C GLN A 476 -11.29 36.33 31.74
N GLN A 477 -11.75 36.25 30.48
CA GLN A 477 -12.98 36.76 29.81
C GLN A 477 -13.27 38.28 29.96
N ALA A 478 -13.57 39.06 28.90
CA ALA A 478 -13.56 38.81 27.44
C ALA A 478 -12.94 40.01 26.62
N THR A 479 -13.57 40.85 25.76
CA THR A 479 -14.97 41.05 25.28
C THR A 479 -15.02 42.06 24.10
N VAL A 480 -15.73 41.78 22.98
CA VAL A 480 -16.57 42.74 22.17
C VAL A 480 -15.86 43.90 21.35
N GLU A 481 -16.29 44.48 20.20
CA GLU A 481 -17.51 44.43 19.34
C GLU A 481 -17.24 44.63 17.80
N GLU A 482 -18.33 44.61 17.02
CA GLU A 482 -18.61 44.57 15.57
C GLU A 482 -18.23 45.69 14.53
N SER A 483 -18.42 45.35 13.23
CA SER A 483 -19.26 46.05 12.20
C SER A 483 -18.73 47.06 11.12
N ARG A 484 -19.08 46.74 9.84
CA ARG A 484 -19.59 47.61 8.72
C ARG A 484 -18.71 48.38 7.68
N THR A 485 -18.56 47.75 6.49
CA THR A 485 -18.97 48.19 5.11
C THR A 485 -18.44 49.44 4.34
N MET A 486 -17.89 49.18 3.12
CA MET A 486 -18.23 49.76 1.78
C MET A 486 -17.87 51.21 1.35
N HIS A 487 -16.98 51.39 0.33
CA HIS A 487 -17.24 52.01 -1.01
C HIS A 487 -15.95 52.26 -1.87
N ALA A 488 -16.09 52.64 -3.16
CA ALA A 488 -15.02 52.91 -4.15
C ALA A 488 -15.33 54.14 -5.05
N PRO A 489 -14.35 54.73 -5.79
CA PRO A 489 -14.64 55.16 -7.19
C PRO A 489 -13.47 55.26 -8.23
N GLU A 490 -13.80 54.87 -9.48
CA GLU A 490 -13.54 55.47 -10.83
C GLU A 490 -12.17 55.89 -11.47
N LYS A 491 -11.77 55.13 -12.53
CA LYS A 491 -11.57 55.49 -13.98
C LYS A 491 -10.76 56.75 -14.47
N LYS A 492 -9.83 56.58 -15.46
CA LYS A 492 -9.92 57.05 -16.91
C LYS A 492 -8.63 57.04 -17.83
N LYS A 493 -8.68 56.20 -18.90
CA LYS A 493 -8.29 56.37 -20.35
C LYS A 493 -7.03 57.13 -20.87
N LYS A 494 -6.25 56.47 -21.78
CA LYS A 494 -5.68 56.89 -23.13
C LYS A 494 -4.50 55.97 -23.54
N ALA A 495 -4.06 55.74 -24.80
CA ALA A 495 -4.68 55.80 -26.14
C ALA A 495 -3.84 54.99 -27.21
N ILE A 496 -4.49 54.64 -28.33
CA ILE A 496 -4.12 53.67 -29.41
C ILE A 496 -2.75 53.84 -30.11
N LYS A 497 -2.12 52.72 -30.52
CA LYS A 497 -1.33 52.57 -31.78
C LYS A 497 -1.37 51.13 -32.31
N VAL A 498 -1.43 50.93 -33.63
CA VAL A 498 -1.56 49.60 -34.28
C VAL A 498 -0.54 49.41 -35.41
N LYS A 499 0.24 48.31 -35.36
CA LYS A 499 0.58 47.40 -36.49
C LYS A 499 1.82 46.53 -36.18
N LYS A 500 1.57 45.22 -36.01
CA LYS A 500 2.32 44.08 -36.58
C LYS A 500 1.84 42.80 -35.87
N VAL A 501 1.15 41.92 -36.59
CA VAL A 501 0.81 40.58 -36.07
C VAL A 501 2.08 39.73 -36.10
N LYS A 502 2.89 39.83 -35.05
CA LYS A 502 3.77 38.72 -34.67
C LYS A 502 2.84 37.57 -34.24
N LYS A 503 3.10 36.33 -34.65
CA LYS A 503 2.53 35.16 -33.98
C LYS A 503 2.82 35.33 -32.48
N LYS A 504 1.78 35.37 -31.64
CA LYS A 504 2.00 35.46 -30.19
C LYS A 504 2.67 34.16 -29.77
N ARG A 505 3.91 34.23 -29.29
CA ARG A 505 4.51 33.12 -28.53
C ARG A 505 3.67 32.97 -27.28
N VAL A 506 2.85 31.93 -27.25
CA VAL A 506 1.89 31.68 -26.18
C VAL A 506 2.66 31.37 -24.89
N SER A 507 2.17 31.86 -23.74
CA SER A 507 2.88 31.74 -22.45
C SER A 507 2.03 31.00 -21.42
N PHE A 508 2.50 29.82 -21.05
CA PHE A 508 1.88 28.88 -20.09
C PHE A 508 1.55 29.49 -18.72
N GLN A 509 2.21 30.59 -18.32
CA GLN A 509 1.98 31.27 -17.03
C GLN A 509 0.53 31.74 -16.81
N HIS A 510 -0.30 31.82 -17.86
CA HIS A 510 -1.72 32.19 -17.76
C HIS A 510 -2.66 30.99 -17.51
N LEU A 511 -2.15 29.75 -17.54
CA LEU A 511 -2.90 28.52 -17.26
C LEU A 511 -2.68 28.02 -15.82
N THR A 512 -1.58 28.44 -15.18
CA THR A 512 -1.16 27.97 -13.84
C THR A 512 -1.30 29.05 -12.75
N GLY A 513 -2.18 30.03 -12.96
CA GLY A 513 -2.43 31.12 -12.01
C GLY A 513 -3.85 31.08 -11.44
N ASP A 514 -4.01 31.59 -10.22
CA ASP A 514 -5.28 31.56 -9.47
C ASP A 514 -6.39 32.46 -10.06
N ASP A 515 -6.04 33.33 -11.02
CA ASP A 515 -6.99 34.19 -11.73
C ASP A 515 -7.84 33.36 -12.73
N PHE A 516 -8.98 32.87 -12.21
CA PHE A 516 -10.01 32.17 -12.97
C PHE A 516 -10.52 32.97 -14.18
N GLU A 517 -10.78 34.27 -14.03
CA GLU A 517 -11.35 35.08 -15.11
C GLU A 517 -10.33 35.27 -16.24
N ALA A 518 -9.04 35.43 -15.92
CA ALA A 518 -7.96 35.40 -16.91
C ALA A 518 -7.83 34.03 -17.58
N ARG A 519 -7.93 32.91 -16.84
CA ARG A 519 -7.86 31.53 -17.37
C ARG A 519 -8.99 31.26 -18.37
N ALA A 520 -10.24 31.55 -17.99
CA ALA A 520 -11.40 31.45 -18.87
C ALA A 520 -11.22 32.33 -20.10
N ASN A 521 -10.92 33.62 -19.93
CA ASN A 521 -10.65 34.54 -21.03
C ASN A 521 -9.45 34.14 -21.90
N TYR A 522 -8.55 33.28 -21.45
CA TYR A 522 -7.42 32.79 -22.23
C TYR A 522 -7.80 31.58 -23.09
N LEU A 523 -8.48 30.58 -22.51
CA LEU A 523 -9.00 29.42 -23.24
C LEU A 523 -9.98 29.86 -24.34
N LEU A 524 -10.85 30.85 -24.05
CA LEU A 524 -11.77 31.49 -25.00
C LEU A 524 -11.09 32.21 -26.19
N LYS A 525 -9.75 32.33 -26.21
CA LYS A 525 -8.97 32.92 -27.31
C LYS A 525 -8.23 31.88 -28.15
N ILE A 526 -8.31 30.60 -27.79
CA ILE A 526 -7.74 29.48 -28.56
C ILE A 526 -8.84 28.99 -29.50
N GLY A 527 -8.72 29.33 -30.78
CA GLY A 527 -9.86 29.29 -31.71
C GLY A 527 -10.09 27.97 -32.45
N ASP A 528 -9.11 27.07 -32.48
CA ASP A 528 -9.21 25.78 -33.16
C ASP A 528 -8.41 24.65 -32.50
N GLU A 529 -8.65 23.43 -32.98
CA GLU A 529 -7.98 22.18 -32.59
C GLU A 529 -6.46 22.21 -32.82
N ASN A 530 -5.99 22.97 -33.82
CA ASN A 530 -4.58 23.04 -34.18
C ASN A 530 -3.79 23.91 -33.20
N ASP A 531 -4.33 25.05 -32.77
CA ASP A 531 -3.74 25.86 -31.70
C ASP A 531 -3.75 25.10 -30.36
N PHE A 532 -4.79 24.28 -30.08
CA PHE A 532 -4.78 23.38 -28.91
C PHE A 532 -3.67 22.33 -28.98
N ARG A 533 -3.54 21.60 -30.11
CA ARG A 533 -2.43 20.65 -30.33
C ARG A 533 -1.07 21.31 -30.28
N ALA A 534 -0.91 22.50 -30.87
CA ALA A 534 0.34 23.24 -30.88
C ALA A 534 0.73 23.83 -29.51
N LEU A 535 -0.24 24.02 -28.61
CA LEU A 535 0.01 24.48 -27.24
C LEU A 535 0.29 23.32 -26.28
N PHE A 536 -0.55 22.29 -26.29
CA PHE A 536 -0.54 21.23 -25.29
C PHE A 536 0.22 19.98 -25.72
N GLY A 537 0.16 19.58 -26.99
CA GLY A 537 0.94 18.49 -27.63
C GLY A 537 1.38 17.36 -26.69
N ASP A 538 2.69 17.30 -26.44
CA ASP A 538 3.33 16.35 -25.52
C ASP A 538 3.59 16.95 -24.12
N ASN A 539 3.23 18.21 -23.90
CA ASN A 539 3.54 19.01 -22.70
C ASN A 539 2.36 19.18 -21.72
N LEU A 540 1.19 18.61 -22.02
CA LEU A 540 0.05 18.57 -21.12
C LEU A 540 0.41 17.79 -19.84
N ASP A 541 0.39 18.47 -18.69
CA ASP A 541 0.57 17.85 -17.37
C ASP A 541 -0.74 17.88 -16.58
N GLU A 542 -0.79 17.11 -15.48
CA GLU A 542 -1.97 16.97 -14.63
C GLU A 542 -2.43 18.31 -14.02
N ARG A 543 -1.51 19.20 -13.65
CA ARG A 543 -1.88 20.49 -13.02
C ARG A 543 -2.46 21.44 -14.05
N GLN A 544 -1.93 21.47 -15.26
CA GLN A 544 -2.54 22.16 -16.40
C GLN A 544 -3.93 21.59 -16.71
N PHE A 545 -4.07 20.27 -16.71
CA PHE A 545 -5.33 19.59 -17.01
C PHE A 545 -6.41 19.87 -15.95
N ALA A 546 -6.12 19.67 -14.66
CA ALA A 546 -7.03 19.99 -13.56
C ALA A 546 -7.41 21.48 -13.57
N ALA A 547 -6.45 22.39 -13.80
CA ALA A 547 -6.72 23.82 -13.92
C ALA A 547 -7.63 24.19 -15.11
N ILE A 548 -7.63 23.39 -16.19
CA ILE A 548 -8.57 23.51 -17.31
C ILE A 548 -9.94 22.95 -16.92
N ILE A 549 -10.03 21.74 -16.34
CA ILE A 549 -11.29 21.12 -15.92
C ILE A 549 -12.03 22.00 -14.90
N ASP A 550 -11.35 22.52 -13.88
CA ASP A 550 -11.95 23.44 -12.90
C ASP A 550 -12.46 24.75 -13.56
N THR A 551 -11.80 25.17 -14.66
CA THR A 551 -12.27 26.32 -15.44
C THR A 551 -13.54 25.98 -16.22
N VAL A 552 -13.58 24.80 -16.85
CA VAL A 552 -14.74 24.31 -17.61
C VAL A 552 -15.95 24.10 -16.70
N ASP A 553 -15.77 23.46 -15.54
CA ASP A 553 -16.84 23.18 -14.57
C ASP A 553 -17.50 24.47 -14.06
N SER A 554 -16.71 25.47 -13.67
CA SER A 554 -17.24 26.78 -13.23
C SER A 554 -17.83 27.62 -14.37
N MET A 555 -17.43 27.38 -15.63
CA MET A 555 -18.04 27.98 -16.82
C MET A 555 -19.34 27.27 -17.26
N LEU A 556 -19.54 26.01 -16.88
CA LEU A 556 -20.61 25.15 -17.38
C LEU A 556 -22.03 25.73 -17.16
N PRO A 557 -22.38 26.31 -15.99
CA PRO A 557 -23.71 26.90 -15.77
C PRO A 557 -23.95 28.19 -16.55
N GLN A 558 -22.90 28.78 -17.14
CA GLN A 558 -22.90 30.12 -17.72
C GLN A 558 -22.81 30.07 -19.26
N ASN A 559 -22.06 29.12 -19.83
CA ASN A 559 -21.89 28.99 -21.28
C ASN A 559 -21.54 27.54 -21.70
N PRO A 560 -22.50 26.60 -21.64
CA PRO A 560 -22.23 25.17 -21.85
C PRO A 560 -21.75 24.84 -23.27
N ALA A 561 -22.23 25.56 -24.29
CA ALA A 561 -21.78 25.39 -25.68
C ALA A 561 -20.27 25.65 -25.83
N MET A 562 -19.71 26.52 -25.00
CA MET A 562 -18.29 26.90 -25.05
C MET A 562 -17.41 26.00 -24.17
N ALA A 563 -17.95 25.51 -23.05
CA ALA A 563 -17.35 24.43 -22.26
C ALA A 563 -17.09 23.19 -23.13
N LEU A 564 -18.03 22.85 -24.01
CA LEU A 564 -17.92 21.73 -24.94
C LEU A 564 -16.82 21.86 -25.98
N VAL A 565 -16.67 23.03 -26.60
CA VAL A 565 -15.58 23.28 -27.57
C VAL A 565 -14.21 23.12 -26.90
N ILE A 566 -14.06 23.55 -25.64
CA ILE A 566 -12.82 23.37 -24.86
C ILE A 566 -12.57 21.87 -24.60
N LEU A 567 -13.58 21.10 -24.20
CA LEU A 567 -13.44 19.65 -23.95
C LEU A 567 -13.13 18.86 -25.24
N GLN A 568 -13.78 19.18 -26.36
CA GLN A 568 -13.51 18.56 -27.67
C GLN A 568 -12.07 18.81 -28.13
N ASN A 569 -11.60 20.06 -28.06
CA ASN A 569 -10.23 20.42 -28.42
C ASN A 569 -9.18 19.83 -27.46
N LEU A 570 -9.54 19.60 -26.19
CA LEU A 570 -8.67 18.94 -25.20
C LEU A 570 -8.53 17.43 -25.48
N GLY A 571 -9.63 16.76 -25.87
CA GLY A 571 -9.63 15.35 -26.29
C GLY A 571 -8.80 15.08 -27.55
N ALA A 572 -8.55 16.11 -28.37
CA ALA A 572 -7.74 16.03 -29.58
C ALA A 572 -6.20 16.04 -29.34
N VAL A 573 -5.75 16.17 -28.09
CA VAL A 573 -4.32 16.27 -27.72
C VAL A 573 -3.72 14.87 -27.49
N ASN A 574 -2.57 14.57 -28.12
CA ASN A 574 -1.91 13.25 -28.05
C ASN A 574 -1.73 12.70 -26.62
N ARG A 575 -1.44 13.58 -25.66
CA ARG A 575 -1.18 13.21 -24.26
C ARG A 575 -2.46 13.18 -23.38
N PHE A 576 -3.64 13.40 -23.96
CA PHE A 576 -4.94 13.37 -23.24
C PHE A 576 -5.17 12.03 -22.52
N SER A 577 -5.11 10.91 -23.25
CA SER A 577 -5.24 9.56 -22.70
C SER A 577 -4.23 9.26 -21.59
N VAL A 578 -2.97 9.68 -21.77
CA VAL A 578 -1.90 9.52 -20.78
C VAL A 578 -2.21 10.28 -19.49
N VAL A 579 -2.70 11.52 -19.57
CA VAL A 579 -3.04 12.30 -18.37
C VAL A 579 -4.24 11.71 -17.64
N LEU A 580 -5.25 11.20 -18.34
CA LEU A 580 -6.43 10.55 -17.74
C LEU A 580 -6.07 9.35 -16.84
N MET A 581 -5.06 8.56 -17.24
CA MET A 581 -4.54 7.44 -16.45
C MET A 581 -3.91 7.88 -15.12
N PHE A 582 -3.38 9.09 -15.04
CA PHE A 582 -2.64 9.62 -13.88
C PHE A 582 -3.41 10.63 -13.02
N LEU A 583 -4.68 10.92 -13.34
CA LEU A 583 -5.48 11.86 -12.55
C LEU A 583 -5.76 11.37 -11.13
N GLU A 584 -5.65 12.29 -10.16
CA GLU A 584 -6.29 12.16 -8.85
C GLU A 584 -7.77 11.72 -8.96
N ASN A 585 -8.19 10.84 -8.05
CA ASN A 585 -9.61 10.45 -7.87
C ASN A 585 -10.54 11.65 -7.62
N SER A 586 -10.01 12.73 -7.02
CA SER A 586 -10.72 14.01 -6.84
C SER A 586 -11.13 14.63 -8.19
N THR A 587 -10.21 14.65 -9.15
CA THR A 587 -10.37 15.21 -10.49
C THR A 587 -11.16 14.27 -11.39
N ARG A 588 -10.92 12.95 -11.32
CA ARG A 588 -11.73 11.93 -12.03
C ARG A 588 -13.21 11.98 -11.62
N SER A 589 -13.50 12.23 -10.34
CA SER A 589 -14.88 12.40 -9.84
C SER A 589 -15.53 13.69 -10.35
N ARG A 590 -14.81 14.82 -10.38
CA ARG A 590 -15.30 16.08 -11.01
C ARG A 590 -15.63 15.87 -12.49
N ILE A 591 -14.76 15.16 -13.23
CA ILE A 591 -14.99 14.85 -14.66
C ILE A 591 -16.26 14.02 -14.84
N LYS A 592 -16.44 12.94 -14.06
CA LYS A 592 -17.67 12.13 -14.11
C LYS A 592 -18.93 12.97 -13.82
N SER A 593 -18.86 13.92 -12.87
CA SER A 593 -19.94 14.89 -12.59
C SER A 593 -20.19 15.88 -13.74
N LEU A 594 -19.13 16.46 -14.31
CA LEU A 594 -19.17 17.44 -15.39
C LEU A 594 -19.78 16.83 -16.66
N PHE A 595 -19.39 15.60 -17.03
CA PHE A 595 -20.00 14.87 -18.14
C PHE A 595 -21.45 14.47 -17.87
N SER A 596 -21.82 14.10 -16.64
CA SER A 596 -23.23 13.84 -16.28
C SER A 596 -24.11 15.10 -16.39
N MET A 597 -23.56 16.30 -16.13
CA MET A 597 -24.24 17.58 -16.38
C MET A 597 -24.30 17.96 -17.87
N LEU A 598 -23.42 17.42 -18.71
CA LEU A 598 -23.38 17.65 -20.16
C LEU A 598 -24.20 16.64 -20.98
N GLU A 599 -24.42 15.44 -20.48
CA GLU A 599 -25.17 14.38 -21.18
C GLU A 599 -26.59 14.83 -21.65
N PRO A 600 -27.36 15.65 -20.90
CA PRO A 600 -28.64 16.19 -21.39
C PRO A 600 -28.52 17.27 -22.48
N LEU A 601 -27.32 17.78 -22.74
CA LEU A 601 -27.06 18.96 -23.58
C LEU A 601 -26.42 18.63 -24.93
N VAL A 602 -26.02 17.37 -25.18
CA VAL A 602 -25.21 16.99 -26.36
C VAL A 602 -25.67 15.69 -27.00
N GLY A 603 -25.84 15.71 -28.33
CA GLY A 603 -26.09 14.51 -29.13
C GLY A 603 -24.81 13.96 -29.79
N GLY A 604 -24.85 12.68 -30.16
CA GLY A 604 -23.89 12.08 -31.09
C GLY A 604 -22.45 12.02 -30.58
N ASP A 605 -21.60 12.89 -31.14
CA ASP A 605 -20.14 12.71 -31.19
C ASP A 605 -19.45 12.65 -29.81
N LEU A 606 -20.02 13.30 -28.79
CA LEU A 606 -19.44 13.26 -27.44
C LEU A 606 -19.43 11.84 -26.83
N LYS A 607 -20.25 10.91 -27.33
CA LYS A 607 -20.21 9.51 -26.91
C LYS A 607 -18.88 8.83 -27.21
N ALA A 608 -18.16 9.24 -28.26
CA ALA A 608 -16.83 8.70 -28.56
C ALA A 608 -15.81 9.12 -27.49
N THR A 609 -15.84 10.39 -27.06
CA THR A 609 -14.98 10.89 -25.97
C THR A 609 -15.38 10.30 -24.62
N VAL A 610 -16.68 10.16 -24.34
CA VAL A 610 -17.18 9.51 -23.12
C VAL A 610 -16.72 8.05 -23.05
N HIS A 611 -16.75 7.29 -24.15
CA HIS A 611 -16.26 5.90 -24.19
C HIS A 611 -14.73 5.77 -24.05
N GLN A 612 -13.97 6.88 -24.13
CA GLN A 612 -12.54 6.95 -23.77
C GLN A 612 -12.29 7.45 -22.34
N LEU A 613 -13.36 7.75 -21.59
CA LEU A 613 -13.34 8.32 -20.23
C LEU A 613 -14.09 7.46 -19.19
N SER A 614 -14.91 6.51 -19.65
CA SER A 614 -15.70 5.55 -18.88
C SER A 614 -15.01 4.19 -18.77
#